data_AF-A0A936TB90-F1
#
_entry.id   AF-A0A936TB90-F1
#
_cell.length_a   1.000
_cell.length_b   1.000
_cell.length_c   1.000
_cell.angle_alpha   90.00
_cell.angle_beta   90.00
_cell.angle_gamma   90.00
#
_symmetry.space_group_name_H-M   'P 1'
#
loop_
_entity.id
_entity.type
_entity.pdbx_description
1 polymer ?
#
loop_
_entity_poly.entity_id
_entity_poly.type
_entity_poly.pdbx_seq_one_letter_code
_entity_poly.pdbx_strand_id
1 'polypeptide(L)' 'MMIYPNPSHGHFSINNVVNGSKLEIYNSTAQLIFSEIAEGSETHLHLENEPNGIYLIKCGHEIFKVVKQ' A
#
# COMPACT_ATOMS: atom_id res chain seq x y z
N MET A 1 -0.26 9.41 7.77
CA MET A 1 -0.03 7.97 7.51
C MET A 1 1.47 7.69 7.46
N MET A 2 1.93 6.52 7.88
CA MET A 2 3.33 6.09 7.73
C MET A 2 3.37 4.73 7.05
N ILE A 3 4.28 4.55 6.09
CA ILE A 3 4.43 3.29 5.35
C ILE A 3 5.86 2.80 5.46
N TYR A 4 6.04 1.60 5.99
CA TYR A 4 7.35 1.04 6.27
C TYR A 4 7.37 -0.50 6.24
N PRO A 5 8.50 -1.12 5.93
CA PRO A 5 9.72 -0.50 5.39
C PRO A 5 9.49 0.01 3.96
N ASN A 6 10.25 1.02 3.55
CA ASN A 6 10.30 1.50 2.18
C ASN A 6 11.75 1.94 1.87
N PRO A 7 12.51 1.19 1.04
CA PRO A 7 12.09 0.03 0.25
C PRO A 7 11.65 -1.20 1.07
N SER A 8 10.85 -2.08 0.48
CA SER A 8 10.40 -3.36 1.07
C SER A 8 10.75 -4.55 0.17
N HIS A 9 10.66 -5.76 0.71
CA HIS A 9 10.74 -7.02 -0.08
C HIS A 9 9.34 -7.59 -0.39
N GLY A 10 8.31 -6.74 -0.38
CA GLY A 10 6.91 -7.15 -0.58
C GLY A 10 6.07 -7.16 0.70
N HIS A 11 6.69 -7.06 1.88
CA HIS A 11 5.98 -6.89 3.15
C HIS A 11 6.13 -5.47 3.67
N PHE A 12 5.01 -4.79 3.93
CA PHE A 12 5.03 -3.48 4.59
C PHE A 12 3.75 -3.21 5.38
N SER A 13 3.88 -2.40 6.42
CA SER A 13 2.79 -1.88 7.23
C SER A 13 2.41 -0.47 6.80
N ILE A 14 1.12 -0.17 6.92
CA ILE A 14 0.57 1.18 6.82
C ILE A 14 -0.04 1.53 8.18
N ASN A 15 0.54 2.52 8.86
CA ASN A 15 0.07 2.99 10.17
C ASN A 15 -0.68 4.31 10.07
N ASN A 16 -1.51 4.55 11.08
CA ASN A 16 -2.40 5.70 11.18
C ASN A 16 -3.34 5.78 9.97
N VAL A 17 -3.83 4.62 9.51
CA VAL A 17 -4.93 4.55 8.56
C VAL A 17 -6.22 4.90 9.30
N VAL A 18 -7.06 5.72 8.68
CA VAL A 18 -8.37 6.04 9.24
C VAL A 18 -9.29 4.85 8.95
N ASN A 19 -9.83 4.23 10.02
CA ASN A 19 -10.79 3.13 9.92
C ASN A 19 -11.95 3.50 8.98
N GLY A 20 -12.30 2.59 8.06
CA GLY A 20 -13.32 2.80 7.04
C GLY A 20 -12.82 3.48 5.76
N SER A 21 -11.54 3.86 5.69
CA SER A 21 -10.96 4.42 4.48
C SER A 21 -10.77 3.35 3.41
N LYS A 22 -11.03 3.71 2.15
CA LYS A 22 -10.70 2.86 1.01
C LYS A 22 -9.20 2.92 0.74
N LEU A 23 -8.55 1.78 0.87
CA LEU A 23 -7.16 1.57 0.50
C LEU A 23 -7.10 0.93 -0.88
N GLU A 24 -6.30 1.51 -1.78
CA GLU A 24 -6.11 1.02 -3.15
C GLU A 24 -4.60 0.95 -3.44
N ILE A 25 -4.13 -0.14 -4.05
CA ILE A 25 -2.73 -0.26 -4.50
C ILE A 25 -2.70 -0.43 -6.00
N TYR A 26 -1.86 0.36 -6.64
CA TYR A 26 -1.62 0.33 -8.07
C TYR A 26 -0.16 -0.01 -8.36
N ASN A 27 0.07 -0.77 -9.42
CA ASN A 27 1.42 -1.00 -9.92
C ASN A 27 1.90 0.17 -10.80
N SER A 28 3.11 0.06 -11.36
CA SER A 28 3.74 1.10 -12.19
C SER A 28 2.98 1.44 -13.48
N THR A 29 2.07 0.58 -13.95
CA THR A 29 1.21 0.84 -15.12
C THR A 29 -0.16 1.41 -14.72
N ALA A 30 -0.33 1.81 -13.46
CA ALA A 30 -1.58 2.29 -12.87
C ALA A 30 -2.72 1.25 -12.86
N GLN A 31 -2.39 -0.04 -12.97
CA GLN A 31 -3.36 -1.11 -12.76
C GLN A 31 -3.62 -1.31 -11.27
N LEU A 32 -4.89 -1.35 -10.88
CA LEU A 32 -5.32 -1.69 -9.51
C LEU A 32 -5.03 -3.17 -9.25
N ILE A 33 -4.19 -3.46 -8.26
CA ILE A 33 -3.82 -4.83 -7.86
C ILE A 33 -4.37 -5.23 -6.49
N PHE A 34 -4.78 -4.25 -5.67
CA PHE A 34 -5.35 -4.48 -4.35
C PHE A 34 -6.35 -3.38 -4.01
N SER A 35 -7.46 -3.74 -3.36
CA SER A 35 -8.43 -2.79 -2.83
C SER A 35 -9.14 -3.37 -1.61
N GLU A 36 -9.18 -2.62 -0.52
CA GLU A 36 -9.92 -2.99 0.68
C GLU A 36 -10.46 -1.75 1.42
N ILE A 37 -11.35 -2.01 2.38
CA ILE A 37 -11.73 -1.02 3.40
C ILE A 37 -10.86 -1.29 4.62
N ALA A 38 -10.11 -0.29 5.05
CA ALA A 38 -9.21 -0.45 6.18
C ALA A 38 -9.97 -0.68 7.48
N GLU A 39 -9.65 -1.78 8.17
CA GLU A 39 -10.18 -2.12 9.48
C GLU A 39 -9.14 -1.84 10.55
N GLY A 40 -9.37 -0.83 11.39
CA GLY A 40 -8.42 -0.42 12.44
C GLY A 40 -7.48 0.70 12.00
N SER A 41 -6.35 0.82 12.72
CA SER A 41 -5.35 1.89 12.54
C SER A 41 -4.05 1.42 11.86
N GLU A 42 -3.92 0.12 11.64
CA GLU A 42 -2.77 -0.52 11.00
C GLU A 42 -3.26 -1.55 9.98
N THR A 43 -2.63 -1.55 8.82
CA THR A 43 -2.87 -2.50 7.73
C THR A 43 -1.55 -3.14 7.35
N HIS A 44 -1.51 -4.47 7.26
CA HIS A 44 -0.36 -5.22 6.78
C HIS A 44 -0.59 -5.66 5.33
N LEU A 45 0.39 -5.41 4.47
CA LEU A 45 0.30 -5.71 3.05
C LEU A 45 1.40 -6.65 2.58
N HIS A 46 0.99 -7.49 1.63
CA HIS A 46 1.71 -8.65 1.13
C HIS A 46 1.70 -8.60 -0.40
N LEU A 47 2.81 -8.14 -0.97
CA LEU A 47 3.06 -8.00 -2.41
C LEU A 47 4.23 -8.88 -2.87
N GLU A 48 4.55 -9.97 -2.15
CA GLU A 48 5.71 -10.82 -2.41
C GLU A 48 5.65 -11.46 -3.81
N ASN A 49 4.44 -11.79 -4.25
CA ASN A 49 4.15 -12.36 -5.56
C ASN A 49 4.12 -11.33 -6.70
N GLU A 50 4.20 -10.03 -6.38
CA GLU A 50 4.22 -8.97 -7.37
C GLU A 50 5.65 -8.63 -7.79
N PRO A 51 5.89 -8.20 -9.05
CA PRO A 51 7.22 -7.86 -9.52
C PRO A 51 7.91 -6.76 -8.70
N ASN A 52 9.23 -6.72 -8.71
CA ASN A 52 9.96 -5.60 -8.13
C ASN A 52 9.68 -4.31 -8.91
N GLY A 53 9.54 -3.19 -8.21
CA GLY A 53 9.16 -1.94 -8.84
C GLY A 53 8.50 -0.94 -7.91
N ILE A 54 7.81 0.02 -8.52
CA ILE A 54 7.11 1.09 -7.84
C ILE A 54 5.64 0.76 -7.73
N TYR A 55 5.10 0.95 -6.53
CA TYR A 55 3.68 0.82 -6.20
C TYR A 55 3.16 2.15 -5.67
N LEU A 56 1.93 2.49 -6.05
CA LEU A 56 1.20 3.64 -5.54
C LEU A 56 0.10 3.15 -4.61
N ILE A 57 0.14 3.62 -3.37
CA ILE A 57 -0.88 3.35 -2.36
C ILE A 57 -1.74 4.60 -2.25
N LYS A 58 -3.03 4.46 -2.47
CA LYS A 58 -4.01 5.52 -2.35
C LYS A 58 -4.92 5.24 -1.17
N CYS A 59 -5.06 6.23 -0.29
CA CYS A 59 -6.00 6.21 0.82
C CYS A 59 -6.80 7.52 0.79
N GLY A 60 -8.06 7.45 0.33
CA GLY A 60 -8.84 8.66 0.06
C GLY A 60 -8.18 9.55 -0.99
N HIS A 61 -7.79 10.77 -0.60
CA HIS A 61 -7.10 11.75 -1.48
C HIS A 61 -5.57 11.72 -1.34
N GLU A 62 -5.03 10.95 -0.39
CA GLU A 62 -3.58 10.83 -0.20
C GLU A 62 -3.03 9.71 -1.09
N ILE A 63 -1.88 9.96 -1.71
CA ILE A 63 -1.15 8.98 -2.52
C ILE A 63 0.28 8.88 -1.99
N PHE A 64 0.75 7.66 -1.80
CA PHE A 64 2.08 7.34 -1.32
C PHE A 64 2.78 6.40 -2.30
N LYS A 65 4.10 6.55 -2.41
CA LYS A 65 4.94 5.73 -3.26
C LYS A 65 5.74 4.74 -2.43
N VAL A 66 5.66 3.46 -2.75
CA VAL A 66 6.47 2.38 -2.15
C VAL A 66 7.33 1.73 -3.21
N VAL A 67 8.58 1.41 -2.86
CA VAL A 67 9.51 0.67 -3.71
C VAL A 67 9.63 -0.76 -3.18
N LYS A 68 9.40 -1.75 -4.04
CA LYS A 68 9.67 -3.18 -3.78
C LYS A 68 10.98 -3.60 -4.47
N GLN A 69 11.84 -4.29 -3.72
CA GLN A 69 13.13 -4.85 -4.16
C GLN A 69 13.13 -6.39 -4.07
#